data_AF-A0A840QPX1-F1
#
_entry.id   AF-A0A840QPX1-F1
#
_cell.length_a   1.000
_cell.length_b   1.000
_cell.length_c   1.000
_cell.angle_alpha   90.00
_cell.angle_beta   90.00
_cell.angle_gamma   90.00
#
_symmetry.space_group_name_H-M   'P 1'
#
loop_
_entity.id
_entity.type
_entity.pdbx_description
1 polymer ?
#
loop_
_entity_poly.entity_id
_entity_poly.type
_entity_poly.pdbx_seq_one_letter_code
_entity_poly.pdbx_strand_id
1 'polypeptide(L)'
;MKKLLTLMLGSALVLAACGGEEPEDDVDTGDDMEEATEEVEEVAYDAGRAEELYEQSCIGCHGGDLEGTSGPPITGLSEEEVLNAIEEGPGIMQSNILEGEEAELVSQWAADQ
;
A
#
# COMPACT_ATOMS: atom_id res chain seq x y z
N MET A 1 -38.01 23.06 7.23
CA MET A 1 -38.12 24.50 6.88
C MET A 1 -36.71 24.97 6.53
N LYS A 2 -36.36 24.89 5.23
CA LYS A 2 -36.36 26.03 4.29
C LYS A 2 -35.40 27.14 4.70
N LYS A 3 -34.16 27.07 4.17
CA LYS A 3 -33.35 28.19 3.62
C LYS A 3 -32.37 27.57 2.60
N LEU A 4 -32.83 26.99 1.50
CA LEU A 4 -32.88 27.59 0.16
C LEU A 4 -32.07 28.88 -0.06
N LEU A 5 -31.23 28.78 -1.11
CA LEU A 5 -30.81 29.79 -2.08
C LEU A 5 -29.65 30.73 -1.71
N THR A 6 -28.48 30.48 -2.31
CA THR A 6 -27.78 31.54 -3.08
C THR A 6 -27.05 30.90 -4.26
N LEU A 7 -27.53 31.27 -5.45
CA LEU A 7 -27.08 30.94 -6.79
C LEU A 7 -26.09 32.02 -7.26
N MET A 8 -24.80 31.73 -7.36
CA MET A 8 -23.85 32.57 -8.10
C MET A 8 -23.22 31.68 -9.15
N LEU A 9 -23.84 31.55 -10.33
CA LEU A 9 -23.64 32.42 -11.50
C LEU A 9 -22.16 32.66 -11.81
N GLY A 10 -21.58 31.67 -12.50
CA GLY A 10 -20.86 31.83 -13.76
C GLY A 10 -19.74 32.88 -13.86
N SER A 11 -18.53 32.40 -14.11
CA SER A 11 -17.63 33.00 -15.09
C SER A 11 -16.63 31.95 -15.57
N ALA A 12 -16.91 31.36 -16.73
CA ALA A 12 -15.88 30.82 -17.59
C ALA A 12 -15.12 32.00 -18.20
N LEU A 13 -13.81 32.07 -17.97
CA LEU A 13 -12.89 32.84 -18.80
C LEU A 13 -11.62 32.01 -18.96
N VAL A 14 -11.44 31.56 -20.20
CA VAL A 14 -10.30 30.82 -20.73
C VAL A 14 -9.27 31.86 -21.23
N LEU A 15 -8.00 31.45 -21.25
CA LEU A 15 -6.86 31.94 -22.08
C LEU A 15 -5.93 33.04 -21.52
N ALA A 16 -4.77 32.59 -21.06
CA ALA A 16 -3.43 33.12 -21.38
C ALA A 16 -2.42 32.07 -20.86
N ALA A 17 -1.72 31.21 -21.62
CA ALA A 17 -0.99 31.39 -22.89
C ALA A 17 0.10 32.48 -22.83
N CYS A 18 1.17 32.20 -22.07
CA CYS A 18 2.52 32.76 -22.19
C CYS A 18 3.41 31.99 -21.17
N GLY A 19 4.49 31.30 -21.48
CA GLY A 19 5.28 31.08 -22.69
C GLY A 19 6.51 30.24 -22.32
N GLY A 20 7.20 29.70 -23.32
CA GLY A 20 8.51 29.07 -23.15
C GLY A 20 8.70 27.80 -23.98
N GLU A 21 8.99 27.98 -25.28
CA GLU A 21 9.57 26.98 -26.21
C GLU A 21 10.89 26.40 -25.63
N GLU A 22 11.00 25.08 -25.41
CA GLU A 22 11.60 24.01 -26.26
C GLU A 22 13.16 24.02 -26.31
N PRO A 23 13.84 22.85 -26.20
CA PRO A 23 13.75 21.83 -27.24
C PRO A 23 13.61 20.36 -26.78
N GLU A 24 12.83 19.66 -27.61
CA GLU A 24 12.82 18.23 -27.95
C GLU A 24 14.11 17.42 -27.77
N ASP A 25 13.94 16.22 -27.19
CA ASP A 25 14.61 15.00 -27.63
C ASP A 25 13.52 13.92 -27.81
N ASP A 26 13.16 13.67 -29.07
CA ASP A 26 12.38 12.53 -29.54
C ASP A 26 13.18 11.22 -29.38
N VAL A 27 12.65 10.22 -28.67
CA VAL A 27 12.60 8.84 -29.17
C VAL A 27 11.33 8.14 -28.68
N ASP A 28 10.57 7.70 -29.68
CA ASP A 28 9.34 6.95 -29.70
C ASP A 28 9.51 5.45 -29.39
N THR A 29 8.37 4.84 -29.03
CA THR A 29 8.04 3.40 -29.01
C THR A 29 8.48 2.57 -27.80
N GLY A 30 7.49 2.35 -26.92
CA GLY A 30 6.97 1.01 -26.68
C GLY A 30 7.56 0.26 -25.50
N ASP A 31 6.87 0.34 -24.36
CA ASP A 31 6.40 -0.87 -23.70
C ASP A 31 5.22 -0.51 -22.79
N ASP A 32 4.02 -0.87 -23.27
CA ASP A 32 2.91 -1.22 -22.41
C ASP A 32 3.40 -2.33 -21.46
N MET A 33 3.68 -1.98 -20.21
CA MET A 33 3.48 -2.93 -19.12
C MET A 33 2.45 -2.31 -18.21
N GLU A 34 1.21 -2.74 -18.48
CA GLU A 34 0.10 -2.86 -17.57
C GLU A 34 0.39 -2.30 -16.17
N GLU A 35 -0.30 -1.21 -15.83
CA GLU A 35 -0.95 -1.24 -14.53
C GLU A 35 -1.72 -2.57 -14.50
N ALA A 36 -1.13 -3.56 -13.85
CA ALA A 36 -1.90 -4.63 -13.26
C ALA A 36 -2.72 -3.95 -12.16
N THR A 37 -3.78 -3.25 -12.57
CA THR A 37 -5.02 -3.27 -11.82
C THR A 37 -5.43 -4.73 -11.83
N GLU A 38 -4.82 -5.52 -10.94
CA GLU A 38 -5.47 -6.70 -10.46
C GLU A 38 -6.79 -6.18 -9.92
N GLU A 39 -7.86 -6.47 -10.66
CA GLU A 39 -9.16 -6.64 -10.05
C GLU A 39 -8.92 -7.69 -8.98
N VAL A 40 -8.53 -7.24 -7.78
CA VAL A 40 -8.52 -8.04 -6.58
C VAL A 40 -9.96 -8.50 -6.49
N GLU A 41 -10.18 -9.75 -6.88
CA GLU A 41 -11.36 -10.47 -6.45
C GLU A 41 -11.36 -10.24 -4.95
N GLU A 42 -12.31 -9.46 -4.43
CA GLU A 42 -12.52 -9.32 -2.99
C GLU A 42 -12.99 -10.68 -2.47
N VAL A 43 -12.07 -11.64 -2.43
CA VAL A 43 -12.07 -12.66 -1.40
C VAL A 43 -12.00 -11.84 -0.12
N ALA A 44 -13.04 -11.90 0.70
CA ALA A 44 -13.17 -11.05 1.87
C ALA A 44 -11.93 -11.22 2.76
N TYR A 45 -11.02 -10.25 2.68
CA TYR A 45 -9.82 -10.19 3.48
C TYR A 45 -10.23 -9.96 4.94
N ASP A 46 -9.83 -10.89 5.82
CA ASP A 46 -10.12 -10.84 7.25
C ASP A 46 -8.99 -10.12 7.99
N ALA A 47 -9.02 -8.79 7.92
CA ALA A 47 -8.08 -7.93 8.63
C ALA A 47 -8.03 -8.22 10.14
N GLY A 48 -9.14 -8.64 10.75
CA GLY A 48 -9.20 -8.95 12.17
C GLY A 48 -8.44 -10.22 12.52
N ARG A 49 -8.54 -11.25 11.68
CA ARG A 49 -7.73 -12.47 11.83
C ARG A 49 -6.25 -12.19 11.59
N ALA A 50 -5.91 -11.38 10.61
CA ALA A 50 -4.53 -11.02 10.31
C ALA A 50 -3.89 -10.22 11.46
N GLU A 51 -4.60 -9.24 12.02
CA GLU A 51 -4.16 -8.50 13.21
C GLU A 51 -3.97 -9.44 14.41
N GLU A 52 -4.89 -10.38 14.65
CA GLU A 52 -4.75 -11.36 15.74
C GLU A 52 -3.51 -12.25 15.56
N LEU A 53 -3.21 -12.68 14.34
CA LEU A 53 -2.00 -13.45 14.02
C LEU A 53 -0.74 -12.62 14.25
N TYR A 54 -0.75 -11.35 13.85
CA TYR A 54 0.33 -10.41 14.11
C TYR A 54 0.58 -10.20 15.61
N GLU A 55 -0.48 -9.99 16.39
CA GLU A 55 -0.41 -9.86 17.85
C GLU A 55 0.14 -11.12 18.53
N GLN A 56 -0.16 -12.31 18.00
CA GLN A 56 0.30 -13.57 18.58
C GLN A 56 1.77 -13.86 18.29
N SER A 57 2.25 -13.53 17.09
CA SER A 57 3.54 -14.04 16.58
C SER A 57 4.58 -12.95 16.33
N CYS A 58 4.18 -11.69 16.09
CA CYS A 58 5.04 -10.68 15.48
C CYS A 58 5.24 -9.45 16.38
N ILE A 59 4.21 -9.02 17.11
CA ILE A 59 4.19 -7.77 17.90
C ILE A 59 5.35 -7.66 18.90
N GLY A 60 5.80 -8.79 19.46
CA GLY A 60 6.88 -8.81 20.46
C GLY A 60 8.21 -8.29 19.92
N CYS A 61 8.44 -8.38 18.61
CA CYS A 61 9.64 -7.90 17.93
C CYS A 61 9.37 -6.62 17.12
N HIS A 62 8.18 -6.47 16.56
CA HIS A 62 7.87 -5.42 15.59
C HIS A 62 6.99 -4.28 16.14
N GLY A 63 6.51 -4.36 17.37
CA GLY A 63 5.77 -3.27 18.03
C GLY A 63 4.28 -3.27 17.70
N GLY A 64 3.47 -2.49 18.43
CA GLY A 64 2.03 -2.44 18.20
C GLY A 64 1.69 -1.76 16.88
N ASP A 65 2.45 -0.73 16.54
CA ASP A 65 2.27 0.07 15.33
C ASP A 65 3.32 -0.26 14.26
N LEU A 66 3.86 -1.50 14.26
CA LEU A 66 4.91 -1.96 13.32
C LEU A 66 6.22 -1.15 13.37
N GLU A 67 6.38 -0.33 14.41
CA GLU A 67 7.46 0.64 14.61
C GLU A 67 8.81 0.03 15.00
N GLY A 68 8.83 -1.28 15.28
CA GLY A 68 9.98 -2.02 15.74
C GLY A 68 10.19 -1.92 17.25
N THR A 69 10.63 -3.01 17.85
CA THR A 69 11.09 -3.05 19.25
C THR A 69 12.47 -3.71 19.32
N SER A 70 12.48 -5.04 19.27
CA SER A 70 13.69 -5.87 19.23
C SER A 70 14.09 -6.19 17.79
N GLY A 71 13.11 -6.22 16.88
CA GLY A 71 13.29 -6.21 15.44
C GLY A 71 13.14 -4.80 14.85
N PRO A 72 13.50 -4.61 13.57
CA PRO A 72 13.33 -3.33 12.90
C PRO A 72 11.85 -2.98 12.70
N PRO A 73 11.53 -1.70 12.42
CA PRO A 73 10.23 -1.34 11.88
C PRO A 73 9.96 -2.08 10.57
N ILE A 74 8.69 -2.39 10.32
CA ILE A 74 8.23 -3.05 9.08
C ILE A 74 7.13 -2.26 8.36
N THR A 75 6.91 -1.01 8.76
CA THR A 75 6.02 -0.07 8.06
C THR A 75 6.50 0.22 6.63
N GLY A 76 5.57 0.25 5.67
CA GLY A 76 5.86 0.64 4.29
C GLY A 76 6.60 -0.40 3.45
N LEU A 77 6.59 -1.67 3.89
CA LEU A 77 7.01 -2.82 3.07
C LEU A 77 5.84 -3.30 2.22
N SER A 78 6.11 -3.87 1.05
CA SER A 78 5.09 -4.55 0.26
C SER A 78 4.68 -5.88 0.89
N GLU A 79 3.51 -6.39 0.52
CA GLU A 79 3.04 -7.73 0.93
C GLU A 79 4.10 -8.81 0.63
N GLU A 80 4.67 -8.78 -0.57
CA GLU A 80 5.68 -9.75 -1.00
C GLU A 80 6.98 -9.64 -0.18
N GLU A 81 7.39 -8.43 0.21
CA GLU A 81 8.55 -8.23 1.09
C GLU A 81 8.29 -8.79 2.49
N VAL A 82 7.09 -8.60 3.04
CA VAL A 82 6.70 -9.12 4.35
C VAL A 82 6.61 -10.66 4.31
N LEU A 83 6.01 -11.22 3.26
CA LEU A 83 5.87 -12.67 3.10
C LEU A 83 7.23 -13.36 3.03
N ASN A 84 8.12 -12.85 2.18
CA ASN A 84 9.49 -13.36 2.09
C ASN A 84 10.24 -13.26 3.43
N ALA A 85 10.04 -12.17 4.19
CA ALA A 85 10.65 -12.04 5.51
C ALA A 85 10.11 -13.08 6.51
N ILE A 86 8.81 -13.41 6.46
CA ILE A 86 8.18 -14.46 7.27
C ILE A 86 8.75 -15.85 6.92
N GLU A 87 8.91 -16.13 5.63
CA GLU A 87 9.43 -17.42 5.15
C GLU A 87 10.93 -17.59 5.41
N GLU A 88 11.73 -16.55 5.19
CA GLU A 88 13.20 -16.63 5.25
C GLU A 88 13.77 -16.32 6.64
N GLY A 89 13.08 -15.51 7.45
CA GLY A 89 13.53 -15.12 8.79
C GLY A 89 14.84 -14.33 8.79
N PRO A 90 14.87 -13.07 8.31
CA PRO A 90 16.10 -12.29 8.23
C PRO A 90 16.67 -11.93 9.62
N GLY A 91 18.01 -11.99 9.71
CA GLY A 91 18.74 -11.58 10.92
C GLY A 91 18.50 -12.51 12.10
N ILE A 92 17.72 -12.05 13.09
CA ILE A 92 17.34 -12.83 14.28
C ILE A 92 15.88 -13.32 14.21
N MET A 93 15.13 -12.94 13.17
CA MET A 93 13.76 -13.38 12.97
C MET A 93 13.76 -14.89 12.65
N GLN A 94 12.82 -15.62 13.24
CA GLN A 94 12.68 -17.05 12.96
C GLN A 94 12.00 -17.21 11.60
N SER A 95 12.53 -18.11 10.78
CA SER A 95 11.91 -18.47 9.50
C SER A 95 10.66 -19.33 9.72
N ASN A 96 9.68 -19.21 8.81
CA ASN A 96 8.42 -19.94 8.82
C ASN A 96 7.68 -19.82 10.16
N ILE A 97 7.62 -18.60 10.71
CA ILE A 97 6.85 -18.34 11.95
C ILE A 97 5.34 -18.46 11.72
N LEU A 98 4.91 -18.18 10.48
CA LEU A 98 3.60 -18.46 9.91
C LEU A 98 3.84 -19.13 8.55
N GLU A 99 2.86 -19.90 8.06
CA GLU A 99 2.96 -20.65 6.81
C GLU A 99 1.64 -20.57 6.03
N GLY A 100 1.72 -20.64 4.70
CA GLY A 100 0.55 -20.66 3.82
C GLY A 100 -0.36 -19.45 4.01
N GLU A 101 -1.67 -19.70 4.05
CA GLU A 101 -2.71 -18.65 4.13
C GLU A 101 -2.52 -17.71 5.35
N GLU A 102 -1.97 -18.19 6.48
CA GLU A 102 -1.73 -17.33 7.63
C GLU A 102 -0.58 -16.35 7.39
N ALA A 103 0.46 -16.77 6.66
CA ALA A 103 1.57 -15.90 6.27
C ALA A 103 1.11 -14.86 5.24
N GLU A 104 0.32 -15.28 4.26
CA GLU A 104 -0.26 -14.40 3.23
C GLU A 104 -1.17 -13.34 3.88
N LEU A 105 -2.10 -13.75 4.75
CA LEU A 105 -3.00 -12.82 5.45
C LEU A 105 -2.26 -11.75 6.27
N VAL A 106 -1.25 -12.15 7.03
CA VAL A 106 -0.46 -11.19 7.83
C VAL A 106 0.39 -10.29 6.96
N SER A 107 0.90 -10.81 5.84
CA SER A 107 1.71 -10.03 4.90
C SER A 107 0.89 -8.95 4.21
N GLN A 108 -0.30 -9.32 3.73
CA GLN A 108 -1.25 -8.38 3.15
C GLN A 108 -1.64 -7.32 4.18
N TRP A 109 -1.99 -7.74 5.40
CA TRP A 109 -2.32 -6.82 6.48
C TRP A 109 -1.21 -5.84 6.77
N ALA A 110 0.01 -6.31 6.99
CA ALA A 110 1.13 -5.45 7.33
C ALA A 110 1.47 -4.43 6.24
N ALA A 111 1.23 -4.75 4.97
CA ALA A 111 1.43 -3.83 3.84
C ALA A 111 0.38 -2.72 3.77
N ASP A 112 -0.82 -2.95 4.31
CA ASP A 112 -1.92 -1.98 4.37
C ASP A 112 -1.79 -0.96 5.52
N GLN A 113 -0.87 -1.19 6.47
CA GLN A 113 -0.70 -0.37 7.67
C GLN A 113 0.16 0.89 7.47
#